data_AF-A0A7J9BKQ2-F1
#
_entry.id   AF-A0A7J9BKQ2-F1
#
_cell.length_a   1.000
_cell.length_b   1.000
_cell.length_c   1.000
_cell.angle_alpha   90.00
_cell.angle_beta   90.00
_cell.angle_gamma   90.00
#
_symmetry.space_group_name_H-M   'P 1'
#
loop_
_entity.id
_entity.type
_entity.pdbx_description
1 polymer ?
#
loop_
_entity_poly.entity_id
_entity_poly.type
_entity_poly.pdbx_seq_one_letter_code
_entity_poly.pdbx_strand_id
1 'polypeptide(L)'
;MTPPRVFIKGRYIGGADEVMRIMDECWFDALLKGLSKRRAGEVCSGCGHVRFLPCFRCNGSCKMAVAVKERRTVVVRCTECNESGLMHCPICS
;
A
#
# COMPACT_ATOMS: atom_id res chain seq x y z
N MET A 1 -19.83 -2.81 -10.71
CA MET A 1 -19.05 -3.88 -10.05
C MET A 1 -18.72 -3.41 -8.63
N THR A 2 -19.30 -4.03 -7.62
CA THR A 2 -19.10 -3.68 -6.21
C THR A 2 -17.83 -4.37 -5.67
N PRO A 3 -16.92 -3.66 -5.01
CA PRO A 3 -15.81 -4.28 -4.27
C PRO A 3 -16.33 -5.11 -3.08
N PRO A 4 -15.54 -6.08 -2.57
CA PRO A 4 -14.15 -6.37 -2.91
C PRO A 4 -13.96 -7.22 -4.18
N ARG A 5 -12.76 -7.17 -4.75
CA ARG A 5 -12.26 -8.11 -5.78
C ARG A 5 -10.98 -8.73 -5.27
N VAL A 6 -11.00 -10.04 -5.05
CA VAL A 6 -9.88 -10.72 -4.42
C VAL A 6 -8.95 -11.30 -5.48
N PHE A 7 -7.67 -11.02 -5.33
CA PHE A 7 -6.60 -11.58 -6.14
C PHE A 7 -5.58 -12.26 -5.24
N ILE A 8 -5.17 -13.48 -5.58
CA ILE A 8 -4.13 -14.21 -4.86
C ILE A 8 -3.05 -14.56 -5.88
N LYS A 9 -1.80 -14.17 -5.61
CA LYS A 9 -0.64 -14.38 -6.50
C LYS A 9 -0.91 -13.89 -7.94
N GLY A 10 -1.60 -12.75 -8.07
CA GLY A 10 -1.95 -12.15 -9.37
C GLY A 10 -3.13 -12.79 -10.11
N ARG A 11 -3.78 -13.83 -9.56
CA ARG A 11 -4.95 -14.48 -10.17
C ARG A 11 -6.23 -13.96 -9.53
N TYR A 12 -7.25 -13.67 -10.32
CA TYR A 12 -8.58 -13.29 -9.83
C TYR A 12 -9.26 -14.52 -9.20
N ILE A 13 -9.74 -14.36 -7.97
CA ILE A 13 -10.38 -15.43 -7.19
C ILE A 13 -11.89 -15.24 -7.17
N GLY A 14 -12.38 -13.99 -7.11
CA GLY A 14 -13.80 -13.70 -7.06
C GLY A 14 -14.15 -12.41 -6.31
N GLY A 15 -15.45 -12.14 -6.21
CA GLY A 15 -16.03 -11.14 -5.32
C GLY A 15 -16.26 -11.69 -3.92
N ALA A 16 -17.09 -11.01 -3.13
CA ALA A 16 -17.40 -11.42 -1.76
C ALA A 16 -18.01 -12.84 -1.69
N ASP A 17 -19.01 -13.12 -2.52
CA ASP A 17 -19.77 -14.38 -2.47
C ASP A 17 -18.91 -15.58 -2.90
N GLU A 18 -18.11 -15.45 -3.96
CA GLU A 18 -17.23 -16.54 -4.39
C GLU A 18 -16.14 -16.83 -3.35
N VAL A 19 -15.59 -15.80 -2.72
CA VAL A 19 -14.57 -15.97 -1.67
C VAL A 19 -15.15 -16.65 -0.45
N MET A 20 -16.38 -16.30 -0.05
CA MET A 20 -17.07 -16.96 1.06
C MET A 20 -17.26 -18.45 0.79
N ARG A 21 -17.72 -18.81 -0.42
CA ARG A 21 -17.88 -20.23 -0.80
C ARG A 21 -16.55 -21.00 -0.75
N ILE A 22 -15.45 -20.41 -1.21
CA ILE A 22 -14.11 -21.04 -1.15
C ILE A 22 -13.66 -21.28 0.30
N MET A 23 -14.00 -20.37 1.22
CA MET A 23 -13.73 -20.55 2.64
C MET A 23 -14.55 -21.70 3.22
N ASP A 24 -15.84 -21.78 2.91
CA ASP A 24 -16.73 -22.84 3.38
C ASP A 24 -16.31 -24.23 2.88
N GLU A 25 -15.75 -24.31 1.67
CA GLU A 25 -15.23 -25.55 1.08
C GLU A 25 -13.82 -25.92 1.58
N CYS A 26 -13.20 -25.13 2.47
CA CYS A 26 -11.84 -25.32 3.01
C CYS A 26 -10.70 -25.29 1.98
N TRP A 27 -10.90 -24.71 0.79
CA TRP A 27 -9.86 -24.61 -0.26
C TRP A 27 -8.91 -23.41 -0.08
N PHE A 28 -9.25 -22.48 0.82
CA PHE A 28 -8.53 -21.23 0.96
C PHE A 28 -7.06 -21.42 1.37
N ASP A 29 -6.77 -22.38 2.25
CA ASP A 29 -5.41 -22.69 2.70
C ASP A 29 -4.49 -23.11 1.54
N ALA A 30 -5.02 -23.86 0.57
CA ALA A 30 -4.27 -24.27 -0.62
C ALA A 30 -3.92 -23.05 -1.49
N LEU A 31 -4.83 -22.08 -1.61
CA LEU A 31 -4.59 -20.84 -2.35
C LEU A 31 -3.50 -20.00 -1.69
N LEU A 32 -3.51 -19.91 -0.36
CA LEU A 32 -2.55 -19.15 0.44
C LEU A 32 -1.17 -19.82 0.57
N LYS A 33 -1.04 -21.11 0.22
CA LYS A 33 0.22 -21.85 0.35
C LYS A 33 1.40 -21.12 -0.31
N GLY A 34 2.49 -20.90 0.42
CA GLY A 34 3.68 -20.20 -0.09
C GLY A 34 3.61 -18.66 -0.01
N LEU A 35 2.52 -18.08 0.49
CA LEU A 35 2.54 -16.69 0.93
C LEU A 35 3.32 -16.58 2.25
N SER A 36 4.07 -15.50 2.42
CA SER A 36 4.78 -15.21 3.67
C SER A 36 3.77 -15.08 4.81
N LYS A 37 3.86 -15.97 5.80
CA LYS A 37 3.08 -15.87 7.03
C LYS A 37 3.83 -14.96 8.00
N ARG A 38 3.19 -13.90 8.49
CA ARG A 38 3.68 -13.14 9.64
C ARG A 38 3.07 -13.69 10.92
N ARG A 39 3.79 -13.59 12.04
CA ARG A 39 3.22 -13.99 13.33
C ARG A 39 2.07 -13.05 13.69
N ALA A 40 0.99 -13.61 14.23
CA ALA A 40 -0.12 -12.80 14.71
C ALA A 40 0.39 -11.79 15.77
N GLY A 41 0.03 -10.52 15.63
CA GLY A 41 0.48 -9.43 16.51
C GLY A 41 1.88 -8.88 16.21
N GLU A 42 2.65 -9.49 15.29
CA GLU A 42 3.93 -8.93 14.85
C GLU A 42 3.66 -7.65 14.06
N VAL A 43 4.20 -6.52 14.54
CA VAL A 43 4.11 -5.24 13.85
C VAL A 43 5.44 -4.77 13.25
N CYS A 44 5.43 -4.13 12.07
CA CYS A 44 6.61 -3.50 11.51
C CYS A 44 7.01 -2.36 12.44
N SER A 45 8.24 -2.38 12.93
CA SER A 45 8.78 -1.36 13.83
C SER A 45 8.80 0.05 13.21
N GLY A 46 8.79 0.14 11.87
CA GLY A 46 8.76 1.42 11.17
C GLY A 46 7.38 2.02 10.95
N CYS A 47 6.39 1.21 10.54
CA CYS A 47 5.08 1.73 10.13
C CYS A 47 3.88 1.15 10.90
N GLY A 48 4.10 0.28 11.88
CA GLY A 48 2.98 -0.32 12.63
C GLY A 48 2.01 -1.12 11.75
N HIS A 49 2.49 -1.68 10.62
CA HIS A 49 1.70 -2.38 9.59
C HIS A 49 0.75 -1.54 8.72
N VAL A 50 0.74 -0.22 8.83
CA VAL A 50 -0.07 0.61 7.91
C VAL A 50 0.52 0.69 6.50
N ARG A 51 1.74 0.16 6.31
CA ARG A 51 2.51 0.04 5.04
C ARG A 51 2.90 1.33 4.33
N PHE A 52 2.32 2.45 4.73
CA PHE A 52 2.58 3.77 4.19
C PHE A 52 3.14 4.69 5.28
N LEU A 53 4.07 5.56 4.90
CA LEU A 53 4.64 6.59 5.76
C LEU A 53 4.47 7.96 5.09
N PRO A 54 4.38 9.06 5.86
CA PRO A 54 4.50 10.40 5.28
C PRO A 54 5.79 10.53 4.49
N CYS A 55 5.72 11.14 3.30
CA CYS A 55 6.88 11.32 2.45
C CYS A 55 7.95 12.17 3.14
N PHE A 56 9.18 11.65 3.22
CA PHE A 56 10.30 12.35 3.87
C PHE A 56 10.79 13.57 3.08
N ARG A 57 10.47 13.67 1.78
CA ARG A 57 10.87 14.81 0.95
C ARG A 57 9.93 16.00 1.09
N CYS A 58 8.62 15.77 1.12
CA CYS A 58 7.61 16.84 1.18
C CYS A 58 6.83 16.90 2.50
N ASN A 59 7.23 16.09 3.48
CA ASN A 59 6.58 15.95 4.80
C ASN A 59 5.07 15.69 4.69
N GLY A 60 4.65 14.92 3.69
CA GLY A 60 3.23 14.62 3.44
C GLY A 60 2.44 15.71 2.72
N SER A 61 3.01 16.89 2.45
CA SER A 61 2.29 18.02 1.84
C SER A 61 2.01 17.88 0.34
N CYS A 62 2.65 16.92 -0.32
CA CYS A 62 2.74 16.80 -1.78
C CYS A 62 3.38 17.99 -2.51
N LYS A 63 3.94 18.98 -1.79
CA LYS A 63 4.44 20.24 -2.35
C LYS A 63 5.91 20.45 -2.04
N MET A 64 6.65 20.97 -3.01
CA MET A 64 8.05 21.34 -2.89
C MET A 64 8.25 22.77 -3.38
N ALA A 65 8.93 23.61 -2.59
CA ALA A 65 9.35 24.94 -3.02
C ALA A 65 10.68 24.83 -3.76
N VAL A 66 10.72 25.26 -5.02
CA VAL A 66 11.91 25.22 -5.86
C VAL A 66 12.29 26.64 -6.27
N ALA A 67 13.53 27.02 -6.00
CA ALA A 67 14.07 28.29 -6.45
C ALA A 67 14.39 28.22 -7.95
N VAL A 68 13.85 29.17 -8.70
CA VAL A 68 14.14 29.38 -10.12
C VAL A 68 15.07 30.58 -10.24
N LYS A 69 15.77 30.71 -11.38
CA LYS A 69 16.57 31.92 -11.70
C LYS A 69 15.72 33.18 -11.45
N GLU A 70 16.37 34.26 -11.02
CA GLU A 70 15.74 35.56 -10.70
C GLU A 70 14.95 35.63 -9.37
N ARG A 71 15.32 34.84 -8.35
CA ARG A 71 14.72 34.89 -6.98
C ARG A 71 13.23 34.57 -6.94
N ARG A 72 12.70 33.89 -7.95
CA ARG A 72 11.31 33.42 -7.96
C ARG A 72 11.27 32.01 -7.37
N THR A 73 10.35 31.78 -6.44
CA THR A 73 10.07 30.45 -5.90
C THR A 73 8.80 29.92 -6.53
N VAL A 74 8.84 28.71 -7.08
CA VAL A 74 7.66 28.01 -7.59
C VAL A 74 7.34 26.80 -6.70
N VAL A 75 6.07 26.49 -6.56
CA VAL A 75 5.61 25.28 -5.87
C VAL A 75 5.35 24.21 -6.90
N VAL A 76 6.07 23.11 -6.81
CA VAL A 76 5.88 21.92 -7.67
C VAL A 76 5.36 20.75 -6.86
N ARG A 77 4.76 19.78 -7.54
CA ARG A 77 4.33 18.53 -6.90
C ARG A 77 5.55 17.65 -6.61
N CYS A 78 5.57 17.03 -5.43
CA CYS A 78 6.58 16.03 -5.09
C CYS A 78 6.45 14.79 -6.00
N THR A 79 7.57 14.31 -6.53
CA THR A 79 7.63 13.14 -7.43
C THR A 79 7.88 11.81 -6.70
N GLU A 80 8.14 11.86 -5.39
CA GLU A 80 8.51 10.69 -4.57
C GLU A 80 7.33 10.09 -3.80
N CYS A 81 6.14 10.69 -3.89
CA CYS A 81 4.97 10.28 -3.11
C CYS A 81 3.71 10.18 -3.99
N ASN A 82 2.73 9.43 -3.51
CA ASN A 82 1.41 9.39 -4.13
C ASN A 82 0.62 10.71 -3.90
N GLU A 83 -0.62 10.76 -4.37
CA GLU A 83 -1.55 11.88 -4.22
C GLU A 83 -1.91 12.26 -2.78
N SER A 84 -1.67 11.38 -1.82
CA SER A 84 -1.89 11.64 -0.40
C SER A 84 -0.60 12.04 0.34
N GLY A 85 0.54 12.15 -0.35
CA GLY A 85 1.80 12.51 0.28
C GLY A 85 2.46 11.33 0.99
N LEU A 86 2.06 10.10 0.65
CA LEU A 86 2.53 8.88 1.28
C LEU A 86 3.52 8.14 0.39
N MET A 87 4.46 7.45 1.04
CA MET A 87 5.42 6.53 0.42
C MET A 87 5.34 5.15 1.07
N HIS A 88 5.74 4.13 0.32
CA HIS A 88 5.87 2.78 0.83
C HIS A 88 6.89 2.69 1.98
N CYS A 89 6.55 1.96 3.04
CA CYS A 89 7.48 1.72 4.15
C CYS A 89 8.69 0.92 3.66
N PRO A 90 9.93 1.44 3.73
CA PRO A 90 11.10 0.76 3.17
C PRO A 90 11.49 -0.53 3.91
N ILE A 91 10.92 -0.76 5.09
CA ILE A 91 11.21 -1.93 5.93
C ILE A 91 10.34 -3.14 5.56
N CYS A 92 9.09 -2.90 5.15
CA CYS A 92 8.09 -3.97 5.05
C CYS A 92 7.20 -3.90 3.81
N SER A 93 7.60 -3.12 2.81
CA SER A 93 6.92 -3.08 1.51
C SER A 93 7.36 -4.23 0.62
#